data_AF-A0A7J8NNL7-F1
#
_entry.id   AF-A0A7J8NNL7-F1
#
_cell.length_a   1.000
_cell.length_b   1.000
_cell.length_c   1.000
_cell.angle_alpha   90.00
_cell.angle_beta   90.00
_cell.angle_gamma   90.00
#
_symmetry.space_group_name_H-M   'P 1'
#
loop_
_entity.id
_entity.type
_entity.pdbx_description
1 polymer ?
#
loop_
_entity_poly.entity_id
_entity_poly.type
_entity_poly.pdbx_seq_one_letter_code
_entity_poly.pdbx_strand_id
1 'polypeptide(L)'
;MLKKLGRKVNTLITKPFKKPKKPPPKPSSPPPPPLPSPPMSPPMPQIPPKNYPFLFPKVQSSVLSDPSRFFSPNLLSSPLPTNSFFQNFTLKNGDQPEYIHPYLIKSADSSLSISYPSFFHNPSFIYQIFVPDLTIFATDKTTSTSDKSHIISSYSDLSLTLDIPSSNLRFFLVRGSPFLTCSVTGNTPISISTVHAILSFSSNSSLTKHTIKLNNGQTWIIYASSSISLNHSVSLITSGGFSGILRIAVLSDSDPTCESILDQFCSCYPTSGDAVLTKPFCVEYKWEKKGWGDLLMLAHPLHLDILCKDYCDVKVLENFRYKSIDGDLVGIVGDSWVLKPHQVSVTWHSIKGVNEESYAEIVTALAKD
;
A
#
# COMPACT_ATOMS: atom_id res chain seq x y z
N MET A 1 19.27 -82.77 42.44
CA MET A 1 19.30 -81.61 41.50
C MET A 1 18.07 -81.71 40.61
N LEU A 2 17.16 -80.74 40.63
CA LEU A 2 15.98 -80.70 39.75
C LEU A 2 15.99 -79.39 38.96
N LYS A 3 15.99 -79.47 37.62
CA LYS A 3 15.59 -78.49 36.59
C LYS A 3 15.54 -79.30 35.28
N LYS A 4 14.63 -79.14 34.31
CA LYS A 4 13.53 -78.21 34.01
C LYS A 4 12.78 -78.83 32.79
N LEU A 5 11.65 -78.20 32.45
CA LEU A 5 10.88 -78.27 31.19
C LEU A 5 9.94 -79.48 31.07
N GLY A 6 8.68 -79.34 30.64
CA GLY A 6 7.98 -78.19 30.10
C GLY A 6 6.86 -78.65 29.16
N ARG A 7 5.62 -78.61 29.66
CA ARG A 7 4.30 -78.54 29.01
C ARG A 7 3.90 -79.52 27.88
N LYS A 8 2.77 -80.20 28.12
CA LYS A 8 1.53 -80.10 27.30
C LYS A 8 0.39 -80.85 27.98
N VAL A 9 -0.76 -80.19 28.18
CA VAL A 9 -2.07 -80.88 28.27
C VAL A 9 -3.13 -80.00 27.62
N ASN A 10 -3.79 -80.58 26.61
CA ASN A 10 -5.05 -80.14 26.05
C ASN A 10 -6.18 -80.67 26.93
N THR A 11 -7.22 -79.87 27.17
CA THR A 11 -8.49 -80.41 27.66
C THR A 11 -9.67 -79.74 26.97
N LEU A 12 -10.33 -80.52 26.12
CA LEU A 12 -11.67 -80.27 25.58
C LEU A 12 -12.68 -80.42 26.72
N ILE A 13 -13.56 -79.43 26.89
CA ILE A 13 -14.80 -79.58 27.68
C ILE A 13 -15.97 -79.13 26.81
N THR A 14 -16.72 -80.12 26.36
CA THR A 14 -18.06 -80.00 25.78
C THR A 14 -19.06 -79.62 26.87
N LYS A 15 -19.92 -78.64 26.61
CA LYS A 15 -21.11 -78.33 27.44
C LYS A 15 -22.38 -78.39 26.58
N PRO A 16 -23.51 -78.86 27.14
CA PRO A 16 -24.70 -79.25 26.39
C PRO A 16 -25.62 -78.06 26.04
N PHE A 17 -26.41 -78.26 24.99
CA PHE A 17 -27.42 -77.34 24.46
C PHE A 17 -28.46 -76.90 25.51
N LYS A 18 -28.56 -75.59 25.74
CA LYS A 18 -29.77 -74.93 26.27
C LYS A 18 -30.44 -74.12 25.16
N LYS A 19 -31.74 -74.33 24.94
CA LYS A 19 -32.55 -73.56 23.97
C LYS A 19 -32.51 -72.06 24.33
N PRO A 20 -32.33 -71.15 23.35
CA PRO A 20 -32.33 -69.71 23.62
C PRO A 20 -33.75 -69.19 23.89
N LYS A 21 -33.91 -68.38 24.94
CA LYS A 21 -35.10 -67.56 25.16
C LYS A 21 -35.17 -66.48 24.08
N LYS A 22 -36.37 -66.22 23.53
CA LYS A 22 -36.60 -65.13 22.56
C LYS A 22 -36.20 -63.77 23.19
N PRO A 23 -35.46 -62.91 22.46
CA PRO A 23 -35.17 -61.56 22.93
C PRO A 23 -36.43 -60.68 22.89
N PRO A 24 -36.53 -59.67 23.78
CA PRO A 24 -37.59 -58.67 23.72
C PRO A 24 -37.50 -57.84 22.42
N PRO A 25 -38.61 -57.21 21.96
CA PRO A 25 -38.60 -56.40 20.76
C PRO A 25 -37.65 -55.21 20.92
N LYS A 26 -36.86 -54.91 19.89
CA LYS A 26 -36.01 -53.71 19.86
C LYS A 26 -36.90 -52.45 19.92
N PRO A 27 -36.52 -51.41 20.69
CA PRO A 27 -37.16 -50.11 20.56
C PRO A 27 -36.96 -49.59 19.13
N SER A 28 -38.00 -48.99 18.57
CA SER A 28 -37.98 -48.38 17.24
C SER A 28 -36.88 -47.32 17.16
N SER A 29 -36.08 -47.36 16.10
CA SER A 29 -35.08 -46.33 15.81
C SER A 29 -35.75 -44.95 15.70
N PRO A 30 -35.12 -43.88 16.20
CA PRO A 30 -35.56 -42.53 15.90
C PRO A 30 -35.54 -42.30 14.39
N PRO A 31 -36.46 -41.48 13.84
CA PRO A 31 -36.45 -41.18 12.42
C PRO A 31 -35.12 -40.52 12.02
N PRO A 32 -34.62 -40.78 10.80
CA PRO A 32 -33.40 -40.14 10.33
C PRO A 32 -33.60 -38.62 10.32
N PRO A 33 -32.54 -37.83 10.57
CA PRO A 33 -32.59 -36.39 10.43
C PRO A 33 -33.03 -36.03 9.00
N PRO A 34 -33.80 -34.94 8.82
CA PRO A 34 -34.20 -34.50 7.49
C PRO A 34 -32.97 -34.27 6.62
N LEU A 35 -33.03 -34.75 5.37
CA LEU A 35 -31.99 -34.51 4.38
C LEU A 35 -31.67 -33.01 4.29
N PRO A 36 -30.39 -32.62 4.12
CA PRO A 36 -30.05 -31.24 3.84
C PRO A 36 -30.84 -30.77 2.61
N SER A 37 -31.54 -29.65 2.76
CA SER A 37 -32.15 -28.96 1.62
C SER A 37 -31.08 -28.72 0.55
N PRO A 38 -31.39 -28.94 -0.74
CA PRO A 38 -30.42 -28.73 -1.80
C PRO A 38 -29.89 -27.29 -1.73
N PRO A 39 -28.60 -27.06 -2.06
CA PRO A 39 -28.06 -25.71 -2.09
C PRO A 39 -28.94 -24.87 -3.02
N MET A 40 -29.49 -23.77 -2.48
CA MET A 40 -30.24 -22.81 -3.29
C MET A 40 -29.36 -22.40 -4.46
N SER A 41 -29.82 -22.71 -5.67
CA SER A 41 -29.19 -22.21 -6.88
C SER A 41 -29.15 -20.68 -6.79
N PRO A 42 -28.04 -20.01 -7.12
CA PRO A 42 -28.04 -18.56 -7.24
C PRO A 42 -29.20 -18.16 -8.18
N PRO A 43 -30.00 -17.13 -7.84
CA PRO A 43 -30.98 -16.62 -8.77
C PRO A 43 -30.26 -16.30 -10.08
N MET A 44 -30.76 -16.85 -11.19
CA MET A 44 -30.27 -16.51 -12.52
C MET A 44 -30.32 -14.96 -12.64
N PRO A 45 -29.25 -14.28 -13.08
CA PRO A 45 -29.25 -12.82 -13.18
C PRO A 45 -30.39 -12.41 -14.10
N GLN A 46 -31.47 -11.87 -13.52
CA GLN A 46 -32.54 -11.28 -14.29
C GLN A 46 -31.96 -10.02 -14.93
N ILE A 47 -31.72 -10.07 -16.24
CA ILE A 47 -31.41 -8.88 -17.02
C ILE A 47 -32.62 -7.94 -16.84
N PRO A 48 -32.46 -6.79 -16.17
CA PRO A 48 -33.58 -5.88 -15.97
C PRO A 48 -34.12 -5.44 -17.34
N PRO A 49 -35.43 -5.40 -17.56
CA PRO A 49 -35.98 -4.85 -18.79
C PRO A 49 -35.53 -3.39 -18.94
N LYS A 50 -35.17 -3.01 -20.17
CA LYS A 50 -34.47 -1.76 -20.56
C LYS A 50 -35.13 -0.43 -20.13
N ASN A 51 -36.29 -0.43 -19.47
CA ASN A 51 -37.14 0.74 -19.26
C ASN A 51 -37.41 1.11 -17.79
N TYR A 52 -36.69 0.55 -16.81
CA TYR A 52 -36.78 1.09 -15.45
C TYR A 52 -35.98 2.41 -15.37
N PRO A 53 -36.60 3.54 -14.97
CA PRO A 53 -35.85 4.73 -14.66
C PRO A 53 -34.86 4.40 -13.53
N PHE A 54 -33.65 4.95 -13.60
CA PHE A 54 -32.67 4.77 -12.53
C PHE A 54 -33.30 5.21 -11.20
N LEU A 55 -33.20 4.36 -10.16
CA LEU A 55 -33.90 4.55 -8.88
C LEU A 55 -33.57 5.87 -8.20
N PHE A 56 -32.37 6.39 -8.49
CA PHE A 56 -31.90 7.66 -7.97
C PHE A 56 -31.95 8.71 -9.08
N PRO A 57 -32.47 9.92 -8.84
CA PRO A 57 -32.41 10.96 -9.83
C PRO A 57 -30.95 11.31 -10.14
N LYS A 58 -30.66 11.61 -11.40
CA LYS A 58 -29.37 12.19 -11.78
C LYS A 58 -29.24 13.55 -11.11
N VAL A 59 -28.14 13.75 -10.39
CA VAL A 59 -27.83 15.02 -9.70
C VAL A 59 -26.43 15.47 -10.08
N GLN A 60 -26.23 16.79 -10.12
CA GLN A 60 -24.91 17.39 -10.27
C GLN A 60 -24.42 17.84 -8.89
N SER A 61 -23.17 17.53 -8.54
CA SER A 61 -22.59 17.97 -7.28
C SER A 61 -22.52 19.50 -7.24
N SER A 62 -23.04 20.10 -6.18
CA SER A 62 -22.91 21.54 -5.90
C SER A 62 -21.67 21.88 -5.10
N VAL A 63 -20.97 20.87 -4.57
CA VAL A 63 -19.84 21.03 -3.63
C VAL A 63 -18.50 20.76 -4.31
N LEU A 64 -18.44 19.74 -5.17
CA LEU A 64 -17.21 19.30 -5.82
C LEU A 64 -17.22 19.72 -7.29
N SER A 65 -16.15 20.40 -7.70
CA SER A 65 -15.86 20.68 -9.11
C SER A 65 -15.60 19.40 -9.88
N ASP A 66 -15.86 19.41 -11.19
CA ASP A 66 -15.53 18.29 -12.07
C ASP A 66 -14.01 18.00 -12.08
N PRO A 67 -13.57 16.82 -11.60
CA PRO A 67 -12.16 16.49 -11.52
C PRO A 67 -11.58 16.04 -12.87
N SER A 68 -12.40 15.86 -13.91
CA SER A 68 -12.00 15.31 -15.22
C SER A 68 -10.84 16.09 -15.87
N ARG A 69 -10.69 17.37 -15.54
CA ARG A 69 -9.56 18.19 -16.03
C ARG A 69 -8.19 17.67 -15.61
N PHE A 70 -8.10 16.96 -14.49
CA PHE A 70 -6.88 16.40 -13.92
C PHE A 70 -6.59 14.97 -14.39
N PHE A 71 -7.47 14.34 -15.17
CA PHE A 71 -7.26 12.98 -15.65
C PHE A 71 -7.00 12.96 -17.16
N SER A 72 -6.19 12.01 -17.61
CA SER A 72 -5.98 11.77 -19.03
C SER A 72 -7.25 11.21 -19.69
N PRO A 73 -7.48 11.47 -21.00
CA PRO A 73 -8.73 11.08 -21.67
C PRO A 73 -9.06 9.58 -21.60
N ASN A 74 -8.05 8.71 -21.55
CA ASN A 74 -8.22 7.26 -21.43
C ASN A 74 -8.84 6.82 -20.09
N LEU A 75 -8.78 7.65 -19.04
CA LEU A 75 -9.35 7.36 -17.72
C LEU A 75 -10.79 7.87 -17.56
N LEU A 76 -11.28 8.70 -18.48
CA LEU A 76 -12.61 9.32 -18.40
C LEU A 76 -13.75 8.41 -18.89
N SER A 77 -13.43 7.22 -19.42
CA SER A 77 -14.41 6.23 -19.88
C SER A 77 -15.00 5.41 -18.73
N SER A 78 -14.35 5.41 -17.57
CA SER A 78 -14.75 4.72 -16.35
C SER A 78 -15.02 5.73 -15.21
N PRO A 79 -15.81 5.36 -14.19
CA PRO A 79 -15.95 6.17 -12.99
C PRO A 79 -14.59 6.52 -12.38
N LEU A 80 -14.39 7.81 -12.09
CA LEU A 80 -13.17 8.29 -11.45
C LEU A 80 -13.17 7.94 -9.96
N PRO A 81 -12.00 7.65 -9.37
CA PRO A 81 -11.90 7.24 -7.98
C PRO A 81 -12.24 8.39 -7.04
N THR A 82 -12.94 8.07 -5.96
CA THR A 82 -13.20 8.97 -4.84
C THR A 82 -12.58 8.39 -3.57
N ASN A 83 -12.31 9.23 -2.57
CA ASN A 83 -11.70 8.82 -1.30
C ASN A 83 -10.35 8.11 -1.49
N SER A 84 -9.64 8.43 -2.56
CA SER A 84 -8.31 7.87 -2.82
C SER A 84 -7.25 8.58 -1.98
N PHE A 85 -6.12 7.92 -1.76
CA PHE A 85 -4.96 8.51 -1.08
C PHE A 85 -4.31 9.66 -1.86
N PHE A 86 -4.81 9.96 -3.07
CA PHE A 86 -4.29 10.99 -3.96
C PHE A 86 -5.32 12.05 -4.31
N GLN A 87 -6.46 12.03 -3.61
CA GLN A 87 -7.61 12.87 -3.91
C GLN A 87 -7.23 14.36 -4.01
N ASN A 88 -6.27 14.83 -3.21
CA ASN A 88 -5.88 16.24 -3.18
C ASN A 88 -5.34 16.78 -4.50
N PHE A 89 -4.78 15.91 -5.37
CA PHE A 89 -4.38 16.30 -6.73
C PHE A 89 -5.55 16.60 -7.66
N THR A 90 -6.80 16.37 -7.24
CA THR A 90 -7.99 16.56 -8.08
C THR A 90 -9.00 17.54 -7.48
N LEU A 91 -8.77 17.99 -6.25
CA LEU A 91 -9.67 18.90 -5.54
C LEU A 91 -9.26 20.35 -5.75
N LYS A 92 -10.24 21.23 -5.98
CA LYS A 92 -10.00 22.66 -6.25
C LYS A 92 -8.94 22.81 -7.35
N ASN A 93 -7.78 23.39 -7.05
CA ASN A 93 -6.67 23.60 -7.98
C ASN A 93 -5.74 22.39 -8.13
N GLY A 94 -5.93 21.33 -7.34
CA GLY A 94 -5.05 20.17 -7.31
C GLY A 94 -3.68 20.45 -6.67
N ASP A 95 -3.58 21.55 -5.92
CA ASP A 95 -2.34 22.13 -5.38
C ASP A 95 -2.17 21.91 -3.87
N GLN A 96 -2.97 21.01 -3.30
CA GLN A 96 -2.87 20.64 -1.89
C GLN A 96 -1.85 19.51 -1.73
N PRO A 97 -1.01 19.52 -0.69
CA PRO A 97 -0.10 18.43 -0.41
C PRO A 97 -0.85 17.12 -0.18
N GLU A 98 -0.24 16.03 -0.60
CA GLU A 98 -0.72 14.67 -0.41
C GLU A 98 0.38 13.83 0.26
N TYR A 99 -0.01 12.99 1.22
CA TYR A 99 0.97 12.15 1.92
C TYR A 99 1.19 10.84 1.18
N ILE A 100 2.33 10.77 0.50
CA ILE A 100 2.82 9.62 -0.23
C ILE A 100 4.06 9.12 0.51
N HIS A 101 3.86 8.22 1.48
CA HIS A 101 4.90 7.78 2.41
C HIS A 101 6.24 7.49 1.72
N PRO A 102 7.36 8.05 2.25
CA PRO A 102 7.51 8.83 3.48
C PRO A 102 7.35 10.36 3.28
N TYR A 103 6.89 10.81 2.12
CA TYR A 103 6.96 12.21 1.70
C TYR A 103 5.60 12.88 1.64
N LEU A 104 5.54 14.18 1.92
CA LEU A 104 4.44 15.01 1.43
C LEU A 104 4.81 15.53 0.04
N ILE A 105 3.91 15.33 -0.91
CA ILE A 105 4.08 15.71 -2.31
C ILE A 105 3.02 16.73 -2.70
N LYS A 106 3.43 17.82 -3.34
CA LYS A 106 2.52 18.85 -3.86
C LYS A 106 2.88 19.16 -5.30
N SER A 107 1.89 19.20 -6.20
CA SER A 107 2.07 19.75 -7.54
C SER A 107 1.46 21.14 -7.62
N ALA A 108 2.21 22.11 -8.14
CA ALA A 108 1.73 23.46 -8.39
C ALA A 108 2.58 24.10 -9.48
N ASP A 109 1.99 24.99 -10.29
CA ASP A 109 2.69 25.78 -11.31
C ASP A 109 3.56 24.96 -12.28
N SER A 110 3.12 23.73 -12.61
CA SER A 110 3.87 22.78 -13.44
C SER A 110 5.20 22.34 -12.84
N SER A 111 5.22 22.22 -11.52
CA SER A 111 6.33 21.68 -10.73
C SER A 111 5.82 20.63 -9.75
N LEU A 112 6.75 19.88 -9.17
CA LEU A 112 6.46 18.95 -8.08
C LEU A 112 7.41 19.22 -6.91
N SER A 113 6.83 19.61 -5.78
CA SER A 113 7.50 19.84 -4.52
C SER A 113 7.42 18.59 -3.65
N ILE A 114 8.54 18.22 -3.04
CA ILE A 114 8.69 17.12 -2.09
C ILE A 114 9.13 17.68 -0.74
N SER A 115 8.53 17.15 0.32
CA SER A 115 8.88 17.41 1.71
C SER A 115 9.12 16.11 2.44
N TYR A 116 10.18 16.05 3.25
CA TYR A 116 10.28 15.07 4.33
C TYR A 116 9.81 15.75 5.62
N PRO A 117 8.53 15.55 6.00
CA PRO A 117 7.88 16.44 6.93
C PRO A 117 8.42 16.32 8.34
N SER A 118 8.54 17.46 9.02
CA SER A 118 8.64 17.49 10.47
C SER A 118 7.25 17.34 11.10
N PHE A 119 7.21 16.79 12.31
CA PHE A 119 5.96 16.65 13.07
C PHE A 119 5.81 17.81 14.05
N PHE A 120 4.66 18.46 13.99
CA PHE A 120 4.20 19.28 15.09
C PHE A 120 3.25 18.46 15.96
N HIS A 121 3.44 18.48 17.27
CA HIS A 121 2.56 17.80 18.21
C HIS A 121 2.31 18.64 19.45
N ASN A 122 1.12 18.45 20.00
CA ASN A 122 0.75 18.86 21.35
C ASN A 122 -0.16 17.75 21.93
N PRO A 123 -0.63 17.86 23.19
CA PRO A 123 -1.46 16.82 23.79
C PRO A 123 -2.80 16.55 23.07
N SER A 124 -3.29 17.46 22.24
CA SER A 124 -4.58 17.35 21.55
C SER A 124 -4.47 16.83 20.13
N PHE A 125 -3.36 17.09 19.43
CA PHE A 125 -3.18 16.68 18.05
C PHE A 125 -1.71 16.61 17.62
N ILE A 126 -1.48 15.82 16.58
CA ILE A 126 -0.24 15.74 15.82
C ILE A 126 -0.56 16.00 14.35
N TYR A 127 0.30 16.73 13.65
CA TYR A 127 0.19 16.91 12.21
C TYR A 127 1.57 17.06 11.57
N GLN A 128 1.62 16.84 10.26
CA GLN A 128 2.82 17.01 9.44
C GLN A 128 2.87 18.42 8.86
N ILE A 129 4.03 19.07 8.96
CA ILE A 129 4.24 20.37 8.33
C ILE A 129 4.79 20.15 6.92
N PHE A 130 4.11 20.68 5.91
CA PHE A 130 4.63 20.73 4.54
C PHE A 130 5.60 21.90 4.38
N VAL A 131 6.86 21.59 4.06
CA VAL A 131 7.87 22.56 3.63
C VAL A 131 8.45 22.04 2.32
N PRO A 132 8.47 22.83 1.22
CA PRO A 132 8.97 22.35 -0.07
C PRO A 132 10.51 22.22 -0.04
N ASP A 133 10.99 21.15 0.59
CA ASP A 133 12.41 20.88 0.81
C ASP A 133 13.16 20.82 -0.52
N LEU A 134 12.56 20.21 -1.54
CA LEU A 134 12.99 20.31 -2.95
C LEU A 134 11.77 20.52 -3.85
N THR A 135 11.91 21.30 -4.91
CA THR A 135 10.90 21.50 -5.95
C THR A 135 11.51 21.28 -7.33
N ILE A 136 10.99 20.31 -8.06
CA ILE A 136 11.50 19.85 -9.35
C ILE A 136 10.62 20.40 -10.47
N PHE A 137 11.24 21.03 -11.47
CA PHE A 137 10.56 21.56 -12.65
C PHE A 137 11.49 21.59 -13.86
N ALA A 138 10.91 21.70 -15.06
CA ALA A 138 11.68 21.95 -16.26
C ALA A 138 12.02 23.44 -16.35
N THR A 139 13.28 23.77 -16.65
CA THR A 139 13.73 25.17 -16.78
C THR A 139 13.03 25.84 -17.95
N ASP A 140 12.96 25.14 -19.08
CA ASP A 140 12.25 25.59 -20.26
C ASP A 140 10.83 24.99 -20.22
N LYS A 141 9.85 25.81 -19.85
CA LYS A 141 8.45 25.42 -19.99
C LYS A 141 8.12 25.41 -21.47
N THR A 142 7.60 24.29 -21.98
CA THR A 142 7.03 24.30 -23.33
C THR A 142 5.88 25.30 -23.33
N THR A 143 5.73 26.06 -24.42
CA THR A 143 4.74 27.13 -24.59
C THR A 143 3.29 26.62 -24.64
N SER A 144 3.00 25.46 -24.04
CA SER A 144 1.65 24.93 -23.99
C SER A 144 0.80 25.85 -23.10
N THR A 145 -0.26 26.37 -23.71
CA THR A 145 -1.31 27.22 -23.13
C THR A 145 -2.20 26.45 -22.14
N SER A 146 -1.66 25.41 -21.51
CA SER A 146 -2.38 24.54 -20.60
C SER A 146 -2.29 25.12 -19.20
N ASP A 147 -3.40 25.68 -18.70
CA ASP A 147 -3.57 26.05 -17.29
C ASP A 147 -3.46 24.84 -16.32
N LYS A 148 -3.21 23.63 -16.83
CA LYS A 148 -3.08 22.42 -16.02
C LYS A 148 -1.67 22.29 -15.47
N SER A 149 -1.54 22.41 -14.14
CA SER A 149 -0.29 22.11 -13.42
C SER A 149 0.16 20.66 -13.61
N HIS A 150 -0.78 19.71 -13.60
CA HIS A 150 -0.51 18.28 -13.75
C HIS A 150 -1.71 17.54 -14.35
N ILE A 151 -1.45 16.33 -14.84
CA ILE A 151 -2.44 15.36 -15.30
C ILE A 151 -2.09 14.00 -14.72
N ILE A 152 -3.09 13.32 -14.15
CA ILE A 152 -3.04 11.92 -13.75
C ILE A 152 -3.20 11.07 -15.01
N SER A 153 -2.14 10.36 -15.40
CA SER A 153 -2.15 9.50 -16.59
C SER A 153 -2.39 8.02 -16.29
N SER A 154 -2.16 7.61 -15.04
CA SER A 154 -2.46 6.28 -14.52
C SER A 154 -2.57 6.31 -13.01
N TYR A 155 -3.32 5.39 -12.43
CA TYR A 155 -3.37 5.13 -11.00
C TYR A 155 -3.65 3.64 -10.74
N SER A 156 -3.28 3.17 -9.55
CA SER A 156 -3.59 1.83 -9.04
C SER A 156 -3.91 1.91 -7.55
N ASP A 157 -4.09 0.76 -6.88
CA ASP A 157 -4.38 0.74 -5.45
C ASP A 157 -3.29 1.44 -4.62
N LEU A 158 -2.02 1.33 -5.03
CA LEU A 158 -0.86 1.84 -4.28
C LEU A 158 -0.06 2.94 -5.02
N SER A 159 -0.48 3.34 -6.23
CA SER A 159 0.30 4.27 -7.06
C SER A 159 -0.53 5.31 -7.81
N LEU A 160 0.17 6.36 -8.22
CA LEU A 160 -0.29 7.43 -9.09
C LEU A 160 0.83 7.86 -10.03
N THR A 161 0.53 8.03 -11.32
CA THR A 161 1.45 8.65 -12.28
C THR A 161 0.98 10.06 -12.60
N LEU A 162 1.83 11.05 -12.32
CA LEU A 162 1.59 12.47 -12.63
C LEU A 162 2.45 12.92 -13.81
N ASP A 163 1.81 13.41 -14.86
CA ASP A 163 2.44 14.06 -16.00
C ASP A 163 2.34 15.57 -15.87
N ILE A 164 3.41 16.29 -16.17
CA ILE A 164 3.44 17.76 -16.19
C ILE A 164 3.36 18.24 -17.65
N PRO A 165 2.17 18.65 -18.15
CA PRO A 165 1.94 18.82 -19.60
C PRO A 165 2.77 19.93 -20.27
N SER A 166 3.17 20.95 -19.52
CA SER A 166 4.04 22.03 -20.01
C SER A 166 5.53 21.64 -20.00
N SER A 167 5.83 20.36 -19.82
CA SER A 167 7.20 19.85 -19.74
C SER A 167 7.25 18.40 -20.21
N ASN A 168 8.45 17.83 -20.16
CA ASN A 168 8.69 16.42 -20.46
C ASN A 168 8.92 15.60 -19.17
N LEU A 169 8.32 16.02 -18.06
CA LEU A 169 8.45 15.39 -16.74
C LEU A 169 7.23 14.52 -16.42
N ARG A 170 7.51 13.29 -15.98
CA ARG A 170 6.54 12.31 -15.48
C ARG A 170 7.00 11.78 -14.12
N PHE A 171 6.15 11.84 -13.11
CA PHE A 171 6.45 11.35 -11.77
C PHE A 171 5.69 10.06 -11.48
N PHE A 172 6.40 9.04 -11.00
CA PHE A 172 5.81 7.81 -10.49
C PHE A 172 5.74 7.91 -8.96
N LEU A 173 4.55 8.14 -8.43
CA LEU A 173 4.28 8.26 -7.00
C LEU A 173 3.73 6.94 -6.50
N VAL A 174 4.54 6.17 -5.79
CA VAL A 174 4.14 4.86 -5.24
C VAL A 174 4.26 4.91 -3.73
N ARG A 175 3.18 4.57 -3.01
CA ARG A 175 3.17 4.59 -1.55
C ARG A 175 4.23 3.64 -0.99
N GLY A 176 5.03 4.15 -0.07
CA GLY A 176 6.13 3.41 0.53
C GLY A 176 7.39 3.36 -0.33
N SER A 177 7.47 4.06 -1.47
CA SER A 177 8.76 4.14 -2.18
C SER A 177 9.70 5.09 -1.42
N PRO A 178 10.94 4.65 -1.09
CA PRO A 178 11.92 5.56 -0.49
C PRO A 178 12.43 6.61 -1.51
N PHE A 179 12.21 6.38 -2.81
CA PHE A 179 12.63 7.27 -3.88
C PHE A 179 11.44 7.98 -4.52
N LEU A 180 11.50 9.31 -4.63
CA LEU A 180 10.71 10.03 -5.61
C LEU A 180 11.31 9.78 -7.00
N THR A 181 10.53 9.17 -7.89
CA THR A 181 11.01 8.84 -9.24
C THR A 181 10.40 9.77 -10.28
N CYS A 182 11.27 10.40 -11.09
CA CYS A 182 10.91 11.27 -12.21
C CYS A 182 11.52 10.74 -13.50
N SER A 183 10.69 10.52 -14.51
CA SER A 183 11.10 10.26 -15.89
C SER A 183 11.13 11.57 -16.66
N VAL A 184 12.27 11.81 -17.32
CA VAL A 184 12.56 12.99 -18.10
C VAL A 184 12.79 12.56 -19.53
N THR A 185 12.11 13.21 -20.48
CA THR A 185 12.25 12.93 -21.91
C THR A 185 12.65 14.18 -22.69
N GLY A 186 13.02 14.03 -23.96
CA GLY A 186 13.21 15.17 -24.87
C GLY A 186 14.40 16.07 -24.57
N ASN A 187 15.45 15.55 -23.92
CA ASN A 187 16.66 16.32 -23.56
C ASN A 187 16.34 17.62 -22.79
N THR A 188 15.49 17.51 -21.76
CA THR A 188 14.90 18.65 -21.07
C THR A 188 15.83 19.18 -19.99
N PRO A 189 16.11 20.50 -19.94
CA PRO A 189 16.81 21.11 -18.82
C PRO A 189 15.97 21.09 -17.54
N ILE A 190 16.58 20.67 -16.44
CA ILE A 190 15.91 20.47 -15.15
C ILE A 190 16.41 21.49 -14.15
N SER A 191 15.49 22.00 -13.34
CA SER A 191 15.76 22.82 -12.18
C SER A 191 15.20 22.17 -10.93
N ILE A 192 15.99 22.21 -9.85
CA ILE A 192 15.62 21.75 -8.51
C ILE A 192 15.88 22.92 -7.56
N SER A 193 14.82 23.59 -7.13
CA SER A 193 14.90 24.68 -6.16
C SER A 193 14.60 24.18 -4.75
N THR A 194 15.08 24.91 -3.75
CA THR A 194 14.80 24.65 -2.34
C THR A 194 14.54 25.96 -1.60
N VAL A 195 13.72 25.93 -0.56
CA VAL A 195 13.57 27.07 0.38
C VAL A 195 14.71 27.14 1.40
N HIS A 196 15.54 26.10 1.46
CA HIS A 196 16.69 25.97 2.35
C HIS A 196 17.96 26.42 1.64
N ALA A 197 18.99 26.77 2.41
CA ALA A 197 20.31 27.04 1.84
C ALA A 197 21.07 25.71 1.61
N ILE A 198 21.65 25.55 0.42
CA ILE A 198 22.54 24.43 0.08
C ILE A 198 23.89 24.71 0.73
N LEU A 199 24.22 23.93 1.75
CA LEU A 199 25.49 24.03 2.48
C LEU A 199 26.63 23.30 1.77
N SER A 200 26.32 22.18 1.13
CA SER A 200 27.27 21.44 0.31
C SER A 200 26.58 20.68 -0.80
N PHE A 201 27.23 20.63 -1.96
CA PHE A 201 26.81 19.85 -3.11
C PHE A 201 28.00 19.05 -3.63
N SER A 202 27.88 17.73 -3.72
CA SER A 202 28.95 16.86 -4.20
C SER A 202 28.42 15.84 -5.20
N SER A 203 29.23 15.50 -6.21
CA SER A 203 28.87 14.52 -7.24
C SER A 203 29.91 13.40 -7.29
N ASN A 204 29.48 12.19 -7.64
CA ASN A 204 30.42 11.10 -7.94
C ASN A 204 31.11 11.31 -9.30
N SER A 205 32.15 10.53 -9.57
CA SER A 205 32.96 10.68 -10.81
C SER A 205 32.17 10.44 -12.10
N SER A 206 31.13 9.61 -12.07
CA SER A 206 30.26 9.35 -13.24
C SER A 206 29.13 10.37 -13.41
N LEU A 207 28.97 11.31 -12.46
CA LEU A 207 27.86 12.27 -12.40
C LEU A 207 26.48 11.59 -12.48
N THR A 208 26.35 10.46 -11.79
CA THR A 208 25.09 9.71 -11.67
C THR A 208 24.56 9.68 -10.25
N LYS A 209 25.33 10.17 -9.28
CA LYS A 209 24.94 10.35 -7.88
C LYS A 209 25.38 11.73 -7.42
N HIS A 210 24.44 12.49 -6.86
CA HIS A 210 24.69 13.83 -6.33
C HIS A 210 24.11 13.91 -4.91
N THR A 211 24.92 14.39 -3.97
CA THR A 211 24.54 14.55 -2.56
C THR A 211 24.40 16.03 -2.25
N ILE A 212 23.28 16.39 -1.64
CA ILE A 212 22.89 17.76 -1.29
C ILE A 212 22.74 17.81 0.23
N LYS A 213 23.45 18.70 0.91
CA LYS A 213 23.23 18.99 2.34
C LYS A 213 22.59 20.35 2.49
N LEU A 214 21.45 20.39 3.17
CA LEU A 214 20.67 21.60 3.38
C LEU A 214 20.88 22.15 4.80
N ASN A 215 20.63 23.44 5.00
CA ASN A 215 20.79 24.10 6.30
C ASN A 215 19.73 23.72 7.35
N ASN A 216 18.68 23.00 6.96
CA ASN A 216 17.71 22.40 7.88
C ASN A 216 18.21 21.06 8.48
N GLY A 217 19.44 20.63 8.16
CA GLY A 217 20.04 19.38 8.63
C GLY A 217 19.77 18.17 7.74
N GLN A 218 18.85 18.25 6.78
CA GLN A 218 18.55 17.15 5.88
C GLN A 218 19.65 16.97 4.81
N THR A 219 19.96 15.71 4.50
CA THR A 219 20.79 15.34 3.36
C THR A 219 19.94 14.62 2.33
N TRP A 220 20.01 15.04 1.07
CA TRP A 220 19.28 14.45 -0.05
C TRP A 220 20.25 13.86 -1.06
N ILE A 221 19.87 12.76 -1.69
CA ILE A 221 20.65 12.10 -2.75
C ILE A 221 19.81 12.05 -4.02
N ILE A 222 20.41 12.49 -5.13
CA ILE A 222 19.86 12.40 -6.48
C ILE A 222 20.64 11.32 -7.23
N TYR A 223 19.94 10.30 -7.70
CA TYR A 223 20.44 9.27 -8.59
C TYR A 223 19.91 9.48 -10.00
N ALA A 224 20.80 9.50 -10.99
CA ALA A 224 20.45 9.64 -12.40
C ALA A 224 20.78 8.36 -13.17
N SER A 225 19.92 7.95 -14.12
CA SER A 225 20.15 6.77 -14.96
C SER A 225 21.32 6.91 -15.93
N SER A 226 21.73 8.15 -16.21
CA SER A 226 22.86 8.51 -17.05
C SER A 226 23.52 9.77 -16.50
N SER A 227 24.75 10.05 -16.94
CA SER A 227 25.51 11.21 -16.49
C SER A 227 24.72 12.51 -16.68
N ILE A 228 24.62 13.32 -15.62
CA ILE A 228 23.98 14.64 -15.65
C ILE A 228 24.89 15.66 -14.97
N SER A 229 25.29 16.69 -15.70
CA SER A 229 26.06 17.80 -15.13
C SER A 229 25.10 18.75 -14.43
N LEU A 230 25.28 18.89 -13.11
CA LEU A 230 24.48 19.75 -12.26
C LEU A 230 25.33 20.90 -11.74
N ASN A 231 24.86 22.13 -11.97
CA ASN A 231 25.39 23.34 -11.36
C ASN A 231 24.48 23.75 -10.21
N HIS A 232 25.05 24.39 -9.19
CA HIS A 232 24.26 24.85 -8.05
C HIS A 232 24.61 26.29 -7.67
N SER A 233 23.62 26.95 -7.09
CA SER A 233 23.73 28.21 -6.35
C SER A 233 23.32 27.96 -4.90
N VAL A 234 23.00 29.02 -4.15
CA VAL A 234 22.59 28.91 -2.74
C VAL A 234 21.29 28.12 -2.55
N SER A 235 20.35 28.19 -3.50
CA SER A 235 19.01 27.60 -3.34
C SER A 235 18.44 26.98 -4.62
N LEU A 236 19.25 26.88 -5.67
CA LEU A 236 18.83 26.36 -6.98
C LEU A 236 19.93 25.49 -7.57
N ILE A 237 19.55 24.28 -7.99
CA ILE A 237 20.36 23.35 -8.78
C ILE A 237 19.78 23.30 -10.18
N THR A 238 20.64 23.36 -11.20
CA THR A 238 20.24 23.37 -12.61
C THR A 238 21.06 22.37 -13.40
N SER A 239 20.44 21.78 -14.42
CA SER A 239 21.11 20.92 -15.39
C SER A 239 21.06 21.54 -16.78
N GLY A 240 21.97 21.10 -17.65
CA GLY A 240 21.71 21.13 -19.10
C GLY A 240 20.59 20.17 -19.50
N GLY A 241 20.43 19.91 -20.79
CA GLY A 241 19.46 18.91 -21.26
C GLY A 241 19.72 17.52 -20.68
N PHE A 242 18.65 16.86 -20.22
CA PHE A 242 18.69 15.50 -19.70
C PHE A 242 17.55 14.65 -20.25
N SER A 243 17.81 13.36 -20.47
CA SER A 243 16.79 12.37 -20.82
C SER A 243 17.11 11.07 -20.11
N GLY A 244 16.19 10.60 -19.26
CA GLY A 244 16.43 9.46 -18.39
C GLY A 244 15.53 9.44 -17.16
N ILE A 245 15.97 8.72 -16.13
CA ILE A 245 15.29 8.61 -14.84
C ILE A 245 16.11 9.33 -13.77
N LEU A 246 15.46 10.21 -13.03
CA LEU A 246 15.95 10.76 -11.77
C LEU A 246 15.23 10.11 -10.60
N ARG A 247 15.98 9.76 -9.56
CA ARG A 247 15.45 9.27 -8.28
C ARG A 247 16.02 10.10 -7.15
N ILE A 248 15.15 10.59 -6.29
CA ILE A 248 15.51 11.49 -5.21
C ILE A 248 15.09 10.84 -3.89
N ALA A 249 16.00 10.75 -2.93
CA ALA A 249 15.72 10.23 -1.60
C ALA A 249 16.36 11.11 -0.53
N VAL A 250 15.70 11.25 0.62
CA VAL A 250 16.33 11.82 1.82
C VAL A 250 17.14 10.74 2.51
N LEU A 251 18.34 11.07 2.98
CA LEU A 251 19.13 10.18 3.81
C LEU A 251 18.57 10.20 5.23
N SER A 252 18.15 9.05 5.74
CA SER A 252 17.69 8.95 7.12
C SER A 252 18.86 9.03 8.09
N ASP A 253 18.73 9.87 9.11
CA ASP A 253 19.76 10.11 10.15
C ASP A 253 19.97 8.89 11.09
N SER A 254 19.22 7.81 10.91
CA SER A 254 19.19 6.69 11.86
C SER A 254 20.38 5.73 11.79
N ASP A 255 21.06 5.60 10.64
CA ASP A 255 22.13 4.60 10.47
C ASP A 255 23.12 5.00 9.35
N PRO A 256 24.45 4.93 9.56
CA PRO A 256 25.46 5.21 8.53
C PRO A 256 25.39 4.29 7.30
N THR A 257 24.73 3.14 7.39
CA THR A 257 24.48 2.21 6.28
C THR A 257 23.29 2.61 5.41
N CYS A 258 22.50 3.61 5.78
CA CYS A 258 21.35 4.04 4.96
C CYS A 258 21.79 4.47 3.55
N GLU A 259 22.92 5.16 3.42
CA GLU A 259 23.43 5.60 2.12
C GLU A 259 23.83 4.41 1.25
N SER A 260 24.51 3.40 1.82
CA SER A 260 24.91 2.21 1.05
C SER A 260 23.72 1.35 0.63
N ILE A 261 22.67 1.29 1.46
CA ILE A 261 21.41 0.63 1.11
C ILE A 261 20.72 1.39 -0.04
N LEU A 262 20.58 2.72 0.05
CA LEU A 262 20.03 3.52 -1.04
C LEU A 262 20.84 3.31 -2.33
N ASP A 263 22.17 3.36 -2.26
CA ASP A 263 23.06 3.12 -3.41
C ASP A 263 22.85 1.74 -4.04
N GLN A 264 22.64 0.71 -3.23
CA GLN A 264 22.41 -0.66 -3.71
C GLN A 264 21.09 -0.78 -4.48
N PHE A 265 20.02 -0.14 -3.99
CA PHE A 265 18.67 -0.29 -4.57
C PHE A 265 18.27 0.85 -5.51
N CYS A 266 19.14 1.85 -5.69
CA CYS A 266 18.90 3.00 -6.57
C CYS A 266 18.85 2.65 -8.06
N SER A 267 18.86 1.38 -8.49
CA SER A 267 18.73 0.98 -9.90
C SER A 267 17.37 0.41 -10.27
N CYS A 268 16.53 0.07 -9.29
CA CYS A 268 15.16 -0.40 -9.45
C CYS A 268 14.16 0.65 -8.94
N TYR A 269 12.96 0.73 -9.50
CA TYR A 269 11.88 1.59 -9.00
C TYR A 269 10.49 1.06 -9.36
N PRO A 270 9.47 1.29 -8.53
CA PRO A 270 8.10 0.89 -8.82
C PRO A 270 7.42 1.91 -9.75
N THR A 271 6.54 1.44 -10.63
CA THR A 271 5.69 2.29 -11.49
C THR A 271 4.20 2.11 -11.22
N SER A 272 3.83 0.97 -10.64
CA SER A 272 2.46 0.63 -10.24
C SER A 272 2.50 -0.28 -9.00
N GLY A 273 1.39 -0.37 -8.27
CA GLY A 273 1.22 -1.36 -7.20
C GLY A 273 -0.25 -1.68 -6.95
N ASP A 274 -0.58 -2.97 -6.95
CA ASP A 274 -1.94 -3.48 -6.80
C ASP A 274 -2.11 -4.24 -5.49
N ALA A 275 -3.30 -4.18 -4.90
CA ALA A 275 -3.68 -4.95 -3.72
C ALA A 275 -4.64 -6.06 -4.12
N VAL A 276 -4.12 -7.28 -4.27
CA VAL A 276 -4.87 -8.41 -4.82
C VAL A 276 -5.27 -9.39 -3.72
N LEU A 277 -6.56 -9.74 -3.68
CA LEU A 277 -7.09 -10.76 -2.78
C LEU A 277 -7.04 -12.13 -3.47
N THR A 278 -5.85 -12.74 -3.54
CA THR A 278 -5.62 -14.01 -4.24
C THR A 278 -5.89 -15.25 -3.36
N LYS A 279 -5.86 -15.10 -2.04
CA LYS A 279 -5.99 -16.21 -1.07
C LYS A 279 -6.98 -15.84 0.04
N PRO A 280 -7.67 -16.82 0.66
CA PRO A 280 -8.54 -16.54 1.79
C PRO A 280 -7.79 -15.80 2.89
N PHE A 281 -8.34 -14.65 3.29
CA PHE A 281 -7.82 -13.82 4.39
C PHE A 281 -6.38 -13.33 4.20
N CYS A 282 -5.90 -13.26 2.95
CA CYS A 282 -4.64 -12.61 2.62
C CYS A 282 -4.87 -11.51 1.58
N VAL A 283 -4.11 -10.44 1.72
CA VAL A 283 -3.94 -9.42 0.68
C VAL A 283 -2.51 -9.50 0.20
N GLU A 284 -2.32 -9.56 -1.11
CA GLU A 284 -1.01 -9.52 -1.75
C GLU A 284 -0.80 -8.12 -2.33
N TYR A 285 0.20 -7.40 -1.85
CA TYR A 285 0.67 -6.19 -2.51
C TYR A 285 1.69 -6.57 -3.56
N LYS A 286 1.42 -6.26 -4.82
CA LYS A 286 2.29 -6.58 -5.94
C LYS A 286 2.67 -5.33 -6.68
N TRP A 287 3.98 -5.09 -6.84
CA TRP A 287 4.49 -3.92 -7.54
C TRP A 287 4.96 -4.26 -8.95
N GLU A 288 4.54 -3.45 -9.91
CA GLU A 288 5.22 -3.41 -11.21
C GLU A 288 6.45 -2.52 -11.08
N LYS A 289 7.60 -3.02 -11.53
CA LYS A 289 8.90 -2.34 -11.39
C LYS A 289 9.62 -2.20 -12.72
N LYS A 290 10.49 -1.20 -12.79
CA LYS A 290 11.43 -0.97 -13.89
C LYS A 290 12.85 -0.80 -13.36
N GLY A 291 13.82 -0.96 -14.25
CA GLY A 291 15.24 -0.90 -13.91
C GLY A 291 15.82 -2.26 -13.56
N TRP A 292 16.92 -2.27 -12.80
CA TRP A 292 17.72 -3.46 -12.53
C TRP A 292 17.82 -3.74 -11.03
N GLY A 293 17.79 -5.03 -10.67
CA GLY A 293 17.93 -5.49 -9.29
C GLY A 293 16.60 -5.63 -8.54
N ASP A 294 16.73 -5.76 -7.22
CA ASP A 294 15.59 -5.95 -6.33
C ASP A 294 14.91 -4.61 -6.00
N LEU A 295 13.63 -4.70 -5.63
CA LEU A 295 12.82 -3.53 -5.29
C LEU A 295 12.90 -3.29 -3.79
N LEU A 296 13.28 -2.07 -3.39
CA LEU A 296 13.22 -1.61 -2.00
C LEU A 296 11.97 -0.77 -1.80
N MET A 297 11.14 -1.18 -0.84
CA MET A 297 9.93 -0.47 -0.41
C MET A 297 9.92 -0.31 1.11
N LEU A 298 9.14 0.64 1.62
CA LEU A 298 9.01 0.98 3.03
C LEU A 298 7.68 0.46 3.58
N ALA A 299 7.76 -0.30 4.65
CA ALA A 299 6.64 -0.98 5.28
C ALA A 299 6.24 -0.30 6.59
N HIS A 300 4.94 -0.11 6.79
CA HIS A 300 4.39 0.31 8.08
C HIS A 300 4.58 -0.75 9.17
N PRO A 301 4.51 -0.38 10.46
CA PRO A 301 4.50 -1.33 11.56
C PRO A 301 3.44 -2.44 11.40
N LEU A 302 2.24 -2.09 10.94
CA LEU A 302 1.18 -3.07 10.68
C LEU A 302 1.56 -4.05 9.57
N HIS A 303 2.21 -3.59 8.50
CA HIS A 303 2.65 -4.48 7.42
C HIS A 303 3.62 -5.54 7.96
N LEU A 304 4.55 -5.15 8.83
CA LEU A 304 5.52 -6.06 9.44
C LEU A 304 4.85 -7.10 10.35
N ASP A 305 3.84 -6.68 11.14
CA ASP A 305 3.11 -7.57 12.05
C ASP A 305 2.38 -8.70 11.29
N ILE A 306 1.77 -8.36 10.15
CA ILE A 306 0.97 -9.31 9.36
C ILE A 306 1.71 -9.89 8.16
N LEU A 307 3.01 -9.62 8.02
CA LEU A 307 3.82 -10.09 6.89
C LEU A 307 3.99 -11.62 6.97
N CYS A 308 3.47 -12.32 5.98
CA CYS A 308 3.45 -13.77 5.97
C CYS A 308 4.69 -14.36 5.30
N LYS A 309 5.74 -14.59 6.10
CA LYS A 309 7.04 -15.13 5.67
C LYS A 309 6.97 -16.46 4.91
N ASP A 310 5.93 -17.27 5.15
CA ASP A 310 5.74 -18.55 4.48
C ASP A 310 5.35 -18.40 2.99
N TYR A 311 4.84 -17.23 2.59
CA TYR A 311 4.33 -16.99 1.24
C TYR A 311 5.04 -15.86 0.49
N CYS A 312 6.03 -15.21 1.09
CA CYS A 312 6.77 -14.14 0.44
C CYS A 312 8.27 -14.28 0.69
N ASP A 313 9.06 -14.29 -0.40
CA ASP A 313 10.52 -14.21 -0.34
C ASP A 313 10.93 -12.74 -0.26
N VAL A 314 10.88 -12.21 0.96
CA VAL A 314 11.15 -10.80 1.24
C VAL A 314 12.21 -10.68 2.32
N LYS A 315 13.09 -9.69 2.18
CA LYS A 315 14.14 -9.40 3.16
C LYS A 315 13.84 -8.09 3.88
N VAL A 316 13.62 -8.17 5.19
CA VAL A 316 13.44 -6.99 6.04
C VAL A 316 14.79 -6.39 6.42
N LEU A 317 14.93 -5.07 6.24
CA LEU A 317 16.12 -4.29 6.57
C LEU A 317 15.84 -3.49 7.85
N GLU A 318 15.94 -4.15 9.01
CA GLU A 318 15.54 -3.59 10.32
C GLU A 318 16.20 -2.25 10.67
N ASN A 319 17.38 -1.94 10.15
CA ASN A 319 18.07 -0.69 10.46
C ASN A 319 17.78 0.43 9.45
N PHE A 320 17.15 0.11 8.32
CA PHE A 320 16.77 1.09 7.31
C PHE A 320 15.38 1.63 7.63
N ARG A 321 15.32 2.76 8.32
CA ARG A 321 14.07 3.33 8.85
C ARG A 321 13.83 4.76 8.39
N TYR A 322 12.56 5.08 8.12
CA TYR A 322 12.09 6.44 7.87
C TYR A 322 11.04 6.79 8.90
N LYS A 323 11.10 8.01 9.45
CA LYS A 323 10.09 8.49 10.40
C LYS A 323 8.81 8.82 9.64
N SER A 324 7.67 8.42 10.18
CA SER A 324 6.34 8.71 9.63
C SER A 324 5.36 8.96 10.78
N ILE A 325 4.28 9.70 10.51
CA ILE A 325 3.21 9.96 11.48
C ILE A 325 2.53 8.66 11.93
N ASP A 326 2.57 7.62 11.10
CA ASP A 326 2.01 6.29 11.35
C ASP A 326 3.00 5.30 12.00
N GLY A 327 4.08 5.82 12.60
CA GLY A 327 5.19 5.05 13.13
C GLY A 327 6.32 4.82 12.12
N ASP A 328 7.47 4.35 12.59
CA ASP A 328 8.65 4.18 11.74
C ASP A 328 8.40 3.17 10.61
N LEU A 329 8.68 3.60 9.38
CA LEU A 329 8.63 2.76 8.21
C LEU A 329 9.95 2.00 8.05
N VAL A 330 9.89 0.70 7.80
CA VAL A 330 11.08 -0.17 7.69
C VAL A 330 11.28 -0.63 6.25
N GLY A 331 12.53 -0.64 5.78
CA GLY A 331 12.87 -1.17 4.46
C GLY A 331 12.57 -2.66 4.32
N ILE A 332 11.92 -3.04 3.24
CA ILE A 332 11.75 -4.43 2.80
C ILE A 332 12.17 -4.53 1.34
N VAL A 333 12.98 -5.52 1.04
CA VAL A 333 13.39 -5.88 -0.31
C VAL A 333 12.48 -6.99 -0.82
N GLY A 334 11.78 -6.74 -1.92
CA GLY A 334 10.86 -7.68 -2.57
C GLY A 334 9.81 -6.96 -3.42
N ASP A 335 9.31 -7.63 -4.45
CA ASP A 335 8.32 -7.10 -5.41
C ASP A 335 6.88 -7.58 -5.15
N SER A 336 6.69 -8.49 -4.19
CA SER A 336 5.38 -8.89 -3.68
C SER A 336 5.41 -9.16 -2.17
N TRP A 337 4.45 -8.59 -1.45
CA TRP A 337 4.26 -8.82 -0.01
C TRP A 337 2.92 -9.48 0.24
N VAL A 338 2.94 -10.66 0.89
CA VAL A 338 1.71 -11.32 1.31
C VAL A 338 1.42 -10.93 2.76
N LEU A 339 0.30 -10.24 2.95
CA LEU A 339 -0.17 -9.75 4.24
C LEU A 339 -1.34 -10.62 4.71
N LYS A 340 -1.22 -11.20 5.91
CA LYS A 340 -2.21 -12.10 6.50
C LYS A 340 -2.64 -11.59 7.88
N PRO A 341 -3.70 -10.78 7.95
CA PRO A 341 -4.22 -10.29 9.22
C PRO A 341 -4.66 -11.43 10.15
N HIS A 342 -4.58 -11.15 11.46
CA HIS A 342 -5.18 -11.99 12.48
C HIS A 342 -6.70 -12.04 12.29
N GLN A 343 -7.25 -13.25 12.21
CA GLN A 343 -8.69 -13.44 12.00
C GLN A 343 -9.46 -13.32 13.31
N VAL A 344 -10.56 -12.58 13.26
CA VAL A 344 -11.55 -12.55 14.34
C VAL A 344 -12.84 -13.18 13.83
N SER A 345 -13.31 -14.22 14.51
CA SER A 345 -14.59 -14.85 14.19
C SER A 345 -15.73 -13.96 14.68
N VAL A 346 -16.38 -13.25 13.75
CA VAL A 346 -17.55 -12.43 14.05
C VAL A 346 -18.81 -13.28 13.89
N THR A 347 -19.65 -13.31 14.92
CA THR A 347 -20.97 -13.96 14.88
C THR A 347 -22.04 -12.98 15.33
N TRP A 348 -23.32 -13.34 15.18
CA TRP A 348 -24.45 -12.54 15.68
C TRP A 348 -24.44 -12.31 17.19
N HIS A 349 -23.75 -13.16 17.94
CA HIS A 349 -23.78 -13.14 19.40
C HIS A 349 -22.44 -12.66 19.97
N SER A 350 -22.52 -12.02 21.13
CA SER A 350 -21.36 -11.77 21.98
C SER A 350 -20.62 -13.08 22.24
N ILE A 351 -19.29 -13.06 22.09
CA ILE A 351 -18.41 -14.22 22.36
C ILE A 351 -18.59 -14.72 23.80
N LYS A 352 -18.87 -13.80 24.74
CA LYS A 352 -19.06 -14.10 26.17
C LYS A 352 -20.53 -14.16 26.59
N GLY A 353 -21.46 -13.95 25.67
CA GLY A 353 -22.88 -13.78 26.01
C GLY A 353 -23.13 -12.56 26.90
N VAL A 354 -24.20 -12.64 27.67
CA VAL A 354 -24.66 -11.65 28.65
C VAL A 354 -24.79 -12.36 30.01
N ASN A 355 -24.48 -11.65 31.10
CA ASN A 355 -24.64 -12.20 32.44
C ASN A 355 -26.13 -12.46 32.74
N GLU A 356 -26.44 -13.66 33.23
CA GLU A 356 -27.83 -14.10 33.50
C GLU A 356 -28.53 -13.18 34.50
N GLU A 357 -27.80 -12.66 35.49
CA GLU A 357 -28.31 -11.72 36.50
C GLU A 357 -28.89 -10.44 35.89
N SER A 358 -28.39 -10.03 34.71
CA SER A 358 -28.82 -8.82 34.01
C SER A 358 -30.00 -9.05 33.05
N TYR A 359 -30.46 -10.28 32.86
CA TYR A 359 -31.48 -10.59 31.84
C TYR A 359 -32.80 -9.86 32.08
N ALA A 360 -33.27 -9.83 33.33
CA ALA A 360 -34.54 -9.17 33.66
C ALA A 360 -34.48 -7.65 33.38
N GLU A 361 -33.35 -7.02 33.70
CA GLU A 361 -33.12 -5.61 33.43
C GLU A 361 -33.08 -5.34 31.91
N ILE A 362 -32.33 -6.15 31.15
CA ILE A 362 -32.21 -6.02 29.70
C ILE A 362 -33.56 -6.20 29.01
N VAL A 363 -34.32 -7.23 29.38
CA VAL A 363 -35.68 -7.45 28.83
C VAL A 363 -36.59 -6.26 29.16
N THR A 364 -36.50 -5.72 30.37
CA THR A 364 -37.29 -4.55 30.79
C THR A 364 -36.92 -3.30 30.00
N ALA A 365 -35.63 -3.09 29.71
CA ALA A 365 -35.15 -1.98 28.89
C ALA A 365 -35.61 -2.13 27.43
N LEU A 366 -35.43 -3.31 26.83
CA LEU A 366 -35.84 -3.60 25.46
C LEU A 366 -37.35 -3.49 25.25
N ALA A 367 -38.17 -3.74 26.28
CA ALA A 367 -39.62 -3.56 26.20
C ALA A 367 -40.04 -2.08 26.21
N LYS A 368 -39.14 -1.16 26.57
CA LYS A 368 -39.39 0.29 26.59
C LYS A 368 -38.85 1.02 25.36
N ASP A 369 -37.83 0.46 24.72
CA ASP A 369 -37.33 0.90 23.41
C ASP A 369 -38.35 0.59 22.29
#